data_AF-A0A6G2Q8K8-F1
#
_entry.id   AF-A0A6G2Q8K8-F1
#
_cell.length_a   1.000
_cell.length_b   1.000
_cell.length_c   1.000
_cell.angle_alpha   90.00
_cell.angle_beta   90.00
_cell.angle_gamma   90.00
#
_symmetry.space_group_name_H-M   'P 1'
#
loop_
_entity.id
_entity.type
_entity.pdbx_description
1 polymer ?
#
loop_
_entity_poly.entity_id
_entity_poly.type
_entity_poly.pdbx_seq_one_letter_code
_entity_poly.pdbx_strand_id
1 'polypeptide(L)'
;MAKPLTAPAVLRAAMDLGAVPSQAEVSRRGEVRWESQRLAYLGWVSKDAAGMLAWHMNVGDAKFGMALEKYGRMSIPIRSSSNEMPWPQAMDSSLEEFLREGLGRAARFVDDRTDLCELLSSPEDVQRGDLYVWLPVANYPARLVQALVLARDIGDTGLESRIRGQLEQGPIRLSNGKSMDVLASAKGWASRYASALGFTIPI
;
A
#
# COMPACT_ATOMS: atom_id res chain seq x y z
N MET A 1 23.50 -17.63 -25.10
CA MET A 1 22.63 -17.49 -23.90
C MET A 1 21.93 -16.15 -23.99
N ALA A 2 20.59 -16.14 -23.91
CA ALA A 2 19.82 -14.89 -23.83
C ALA A 2 20.16 -14.18 -22.51
N LYS A 3 20.18 -12.84 -22.52
CA LYS A 3 20.38 -12.07 -21.28
C LYS A 3 19.05 -12.05 -20.50
N PRO A 4 19.08 -12.22 -19.17
CA PRO A 4 17.88 -12.09 -18.35
C PRO A 4 17.19 -10.74 -18.57
N LEU A 5 15.86 -10.71 -18.45
CA LEU A 5 15.13 -9.45 -18.52
C LEU A 5 15.52 -8.55 -17.35
N THR A 6 15.56 -7.24 -17.59
CA THR A 6 15.77 -6.25 -16.53
C THR A 6 14.45 -5.94 -15.83
N ALA A 7 14.48 -5.49 -14.57
CA ALA A 7 13.26 -5.08 -13.85
C ALA A 7 12.42 -4.03 -14.63
N PRO A 8 13.01 -2.97 -15.22
CA PRO A 8 12.25 -2.06 -16.08
C PRO A 8 11.64 -2.73 -17.31
N ALA A 9 12.28 -3.75 -17.89
CA ALA A 9 11.71 -4.50 -19.03
C ALA A 9 10.49 -5.33 -18.60
N VAL A 10 10.57 -6.00 -17.44
CA VAL A 10 9.44 -6.73 -16.83
C VAL A 10 8.26 -5.80 -16.56
N LEU A 11 8.51 -4.60 -16.03
CA LEU A 11 7.45 -3.63 -15.74
C LEU A 11 6.82 -3.02 -17.00
N ARG A 12 7.61 -2.78 -18.05
CA ARG A 12 7.06 -2.35 -19.34
C ARG A 12 6.18 -3.43 -19.96
N ALA A 13 6.57 -4.70 -19.85
CA ALA A 13 5.71 -5.79 -20.24
C ALA A 13 4.38 -5.82 -19.46
N ALA A 14 4.40 -5.52 -18.16
CA ALA A 14 3.16 -5.39 -17.38
C ALA A 14 2.24 -4.29 -17.94
N MET A 15 2.81 -3.20 -18.47
CA MET A 15 2.05 -2.15 -19.15
C MET A 15 1.49 -2.63 -20.49
N ASP A 16 2.30 -3.28 -21.32
CA ASP A 16 1.90 -3.79 -22.63
C ASP A 16 0.75 -4.83 -22.53
N LEU A 17 0.73 -5.61 -21.44
CA LEU A 17 -0.32 -6.58 -21.13
C LEU A 17 -1.60 -5.97 -20.55
N GLY A 18 -1.56 -4.69 -20.16
CA GLY A 18 -2.64 -4.01 -19.44
C GLY A 18 -2.80 -4.44 -17.98
N ALA A 19 -1.79 -5.10 -17.39
CA ALA A 19 -1.74 -5.35 -15.95
C ALA A 19 -1.44 -4.05 -15.17
N VAL A 20 -0.67 -3.15 -15.77
CA VAL A 20 -0.45 -1.79 -15.32
C VAL A 20 -0.94 -0.82 -16.40
N PRO A 21 -1.49 0.35 -16.06
CA PRO A 21 -1.94 1.30 -17.07
C PRO A 21 -0.80 1.77 -17.99
N SER A 22 -1.08 1.99 -19.27
CA SER A 22 -0.08 2.37 -20.27
C SER A 22 0.53 3.75 -20.05
N GLN A 23 -0.12 4.61 -19.26
CA GLN A 23 0.38 5.92 -18.85
C GLN A 23 1.30 5.87 -17.61
N ALA A 24 1.56 4.70 -17.04
CA ALA A 24 2.42 4.57 -15.87
C ALA A 24 3.88 4.94 -16.18
N GLU A 25 4.56 5.52 -15.19
CA GLU A 25 5.97 5.86 -15.29
C GLU A 25 6.83 4.71 -14.76
N VAL A 26 7.70 4.14 -15.60
CA VAL A 26 8.68 3.13 -15.19
C VAL A 26 10.05 3.76 -14.97
N SER A 27 10.54 3.70 -13.73
CA SER A 27 11.84 4.22 -13.35
C SER A 27 12.98 3.30 -13.80
N ARG A 28 14.19 3.86 -13.91
CA ARG A 28 15.41 3.08 -14.21
C ARG A 28 15.75 2.05 -13.13
N ARG A 29 15.20 2.22 -11.91
CA ARG A 29 15.45 1.34 -10.75
C ARG A 29 14.48 0.17 -10.67
N GLY A 30 13.55 0.04 -11.62
CA GLY A 30 12.57 -1.05 -11.60
C GLY A 30 11.38 -0.78 -10.69
N GLU A 31 10.92 0.48 -10.66
CA GLU A 31 9.67 0.89 -10.03
C GLU A 31 8.70 1.35 -11.12
N VAL A 32 7.40 1.15 -10.90
CA VAL A 32 6.34 1.67 -11.74
C VAL A 32 5.36 2.48 -10.90
N ARG A 33 4.99 3.67 -11.38
CA ARG A 33 4.13 4.61 -10.66
C ARG A 33 3.01 5.09 -11.55
N TRP A 34 1.81 5.20 -10.99
CA TRP A 34 0.70 5.87 -11.65
C TRP A 34 -0.30 6.37 -10.62
N GLU A 35 -1.20 7.24 -11.07
CA GLU A 35 -2.36 7.67 -10.31
C GLU A 35 -3.63 7.28 -11.08
N SER A 36 -4.65 6.88 -10.34
CA SER A 36 -5.98 6.58 -10.88
C SER A 36 -7.01 6.84 -9.80
N GLN A 37 -8.12 7.49 -10.15
CA GLN A 37 -9.27 7.68 -9.24
C GLN A 37 -8.88 8.24 -7.85
N ARG A 38 -7.91 9.17 -7.80
CA ARG A 38 -7.36 9.77 -6.56
C ARG A 38 -6.56 8.81 -5.66
N LEU A 39 -6.25 7.62 -6.14
CA LEU A 39 -5.28 6.71 -5.54
C LEU A 39 -3.94 6.82 -6.28
N ALA A 40 -2.85 6.68 -5.52
CA ALA A 40 -1.49 6.63 -6.03
C ALA A 40 -0.94 5.21 -5.83
N TYR A 41 -0.36 4.68 -6.90
CA TYR A 41 0.15 3.32 -6.96
C TYR A 41 1.66 3.34 -7.14
N LEU A 42 2.34 2.48 -6.38
CA LEU A 42 3.77 2.22 -6.51
C LEU A 42 3.99 0.71 -6.58
N GLY A 43 4.27 0.21 -7.77
CA GLY A 43 4.66 -1.17 -8.00
C GLY A 43 6.18 -1.28 -8.18
N TRP A 44 6.76 -2.42 -7.80
CA TRP A 44 8.12 -2.77 -8.21
C TRP A 44 8.27 -4.28 -8.26
N VAL A 45 9.28 -4.73 -8.99
CA VAL A 45 9.70 -6.13 -8.96
C VAL A 45 11.09 -6.22 -8.35
N SER A 46 11.34 -7.27 -7.59
CA SER A 46 12.63 -7.52 -6.96
C SER A 46 13.07 -8.95 -7.18
N LYS A 47 14.38 -9.17 -7.02
CA LYS A 47 14.96 -10.50 -6.99
C LYS A 47 15.21 -10.87 -5.53
N ASP A 48 14.62 -11.96 -5.06
CA ASP A 48 14.86 -12.43 -3.70
C ASP A 48 16.25 -13.10 -3.56
N ALA A 49 16.57 -13.59 -2.37
CA ALA A 49 17.84 -14.26 -2.10
C ALA A 49 18.01 -15.59 -2.84
N ALA A 50 16.91 -16.28 -3.18
CA ALA A 50 16.91 -17.52 -3.97
C ALA A 50 16.99 -17.26 -5.48
N GLY A 51 16.90 -15.99 -5.89
CA GLY A 51 16.93 -15.56 -7.27
C GLY A 51 15.58 -15.58 -7.99
N MET A 52 14.49 -15.70 -7.23
CA MET A 52 13.12 -15.62 -7.67
C MET A 52 12.70 -14.17 -7.89
N LEU A 53 11.93 -13.94 -8.94
CA LEU A 53 11.20 -12.71 -9.18
C LEU A 53 10.04 -12.64 -8.19
N ALA A 54 9.96 -11.52 -7.46
CA ALA A 54 8.81 -11.16 -6.66
C ALA A 54 8.25 -9.81 -7.10
N TRP A 55 6.92 -9.64 -7.04
CA TRP A 55 6.29 -8.33 -7.23
C TRP A 55 5.89 -7.73 -5.88
N HIS A 56 5.76 -6.42 -5.87
CA HIS A 56 5.32 -5.65 -4.72
C HIS A 56 4.46 -4.49 -5.20
N MET A 57 3.45 -4.14 -4.40
CA MET A 57 2.62 -2.98 -4.66
C MET A 57 2.26 -2.27 -3.38
N ASN A 58 2.37 -0.96 -3.38
CA ASN A 58 1.76 -0.09 -2.39
C ASN A 58 0.67 0.75 -3.06
N VAL A 59 -0.46 0.88 -2.40
CA VAL A 59 -1.55 1.78 -2.82
C VAL A 59 -1.80 2.77 -1.70
N GLY A 60 -1.84 4.05 -2.04
CA GLY A 60 -2.09 5.13 -1.08
C GLY A 60 -2.92 6.25 -1.68
N ASP A 61 -3.10 7.30 -0.89
CA ASP A 61 -3.88 8.47 -1.31
C ASP A 61 -3.04 9.39 -2.21
N ALA A 62 -3.58 9.80 -3.37
CA ALA A 62 -2.85 10.66 -4.29
C ALA A 62 -2.70 12.10 -3.78
N LYS A 63 -3.66 12.60 -3.00
CA LYS A 63 -3.67 13.98 -2.49
C LYS A 63 -2.64 14.18 -1.38
N PHE A 64 -2.60 13.27 -0.41
CA PHE A 64 -1.78 13.38 0.79
C PHE A 64 -0.50 12.55 0.75
N GLY A 65 -0.44 11.54 -0.12
CA GLY A 65 0.66 10.58 -0.14
C GLY A 65 2.04 11.22 -0.35
N MET A 66 2.14 12.22 -1.22
CA MET A 66 3.43 12.91 -1.46
C MET A 66 3.89 13.70 -0.23
N ALA A 67 3.00 14.42 0.44
CA ALA A 67 3.33 15.17 1.66
C ALA A 67 3.77 14.25 2.80
N LEU A 68 3.28 13.00 2.82
CA LEU A 68 3.61 11.99 3.83
C LEU A 68 4.68 10.99 3.36
N GLU A 69 5.51 11.34 2.37
CA GLU A 69 6.48 10.40 1.79
C GLU A 69 7.45 9.81 2.83
N LYS A 70 8.02 10.66 3.68
CA LYS A 70 8.89 10.23 4.79
C LYS A 70 8.20 9.36 5.84
N TYR A 71 6.88 9.23 5.77
CA TYR A 71 6.03 8.44 6.66
C TYR A 71 5.30 7.30 5.94
N GLY A 72 5.74 6.90 4.75
CA GLY A 72 5.16 5.77 4.02
C GLY A 72 3.96 6.13 3.14
N ARG A 73 3.80 7.42 2.79
CA ARG A 73 2.88 7.90 1.73
C ARG A 73 1.40 7.58 1.93
N MET A 74 0.94 7.41 3.18
CA MET A 74 -0.46 7.00 3.46
C MET A 74 -0.85 5.77 2.62
N SER A 75 0.04 4.78 2.58
CA SER A 75 -0.12 3.62 1.70
C SER A 75 -0.17 2.31 2.48
N ILE A 76 -0.89 1.36 1.91
CA ILE A 76 -0.95 -0.02 2.37
C ILE A 76 -0.16 -0.91 1.41
N PRO A 77 0.67 -1.84 1.92
CA PRO A 77 1.36 -2.81 1.08
C PRO A 77 0.43 -3.97 0.75
N ILE A 78 0.27 -4.27 -0.54
CA ILE A 78 -0.44 -5.45 -1.04
C ILE A 78 0.58 -6.55 -1.28
N ARG A 79 0.23 -7.76 -0.83
CA ARG A 79 1.04 -8.96 -0.90
C ARG A 79 0.20 -10.13 -1.41
N SER A 80 0.88 -11.19 -1.83
CA SER A 80 0.27 -12.49 -2.13
C SER A 80 1.05 -13.61 -1.46
N SER A 81 0.38 -14.72 -1.17
CA SER A 81 1.01 -15.99 -0.80
C SER A 81 1.74 -16.66 -1.97
N SER A 82 1.33 -16.36 -3.22
CA SER A 82 1.90 -16.91 -4.45
C SER A 82 2.62 -15.79 -5.22
N ASN A 83 3.70 -15.28 -4.64
CA ASN A 83 4.38 -14.06 -5.09
C ASN A 83 5.72 -14.30 -5.81
N GLU A 84 6.06 -15.54 -6.15
CA GLU A 84 7.40 -15.88 -6.62
C GLU A 84 7.38 -16.74 -7.89
N MET A 85 8.27 -16.41 -8.83
CA MET A 85 8.59 -17.24 -9.99
C MET A 85 10.08 -17.13 -10.34
N PRO A 86 10.67 -18.07 -11.12
CA PRO A 86 12.06 -17.90 -11.57
C PRO A 86 12.25 -16.61 -12.36
N TRP A 87 13.42 -15.98 -12.22
CA TRP A 87 13.69 -14.73 -12.94
C TRP A 87 13.63 -14.91 -14.47
N PRO A 88 12.79 -14.13 -15.18
CA PRO A 88 12.48 -14.41 -16.58
C PRO A 88 13.67 -14.12 -17.51
N GLN A 89 13.84 -15.01 -18.49
CA GLN A 89 14.83 -14.86 -19.57
C GLN A 89 14.23 -14.28 -20.85
N ALA A 90 12.91 -14.39 -21.00
CA ALA A 90 12.16 -13.92 -22.15
C ALA A 90 10.74 -13.52 -21.72
N MET A 91 10.02 -12.88 -22.64
CA MET A 91 8.58 -12.68 -22.54
C MET A 91 7.89 -13.99 -22.93
N ASP A 92 7.35 -14.70 -21.93
CA ASP A 92 6.62 -15.95 -22.11
C ASP A 92 5.29 -15.92 -21.36
N SER A 93 4.43 -16.91 -21.62
CA SER A 93 3.09 -16.99 -21.03
C SER A 93 3.12 -17.07 -19.50
N SER A 94 4.16 -17.67 -18.91
CA SER A 94 4.30 -17.76 -17.46
C SER A 94 4.56 -16.40 -16.83
N LEU A 95 5.42 -15.58 -17.44
CA LEU A 95 5.63 -14.20 -16.99
C LEU A 95 4.37 -13.35 -17.19
N GLU A 96 3.67 -13.51 -18.31
CA GLU A 96 2.43 -12.77 -18.56
C GLU A 96 1.35 -13.09 -17.52
N GLU A 97 1.14 -14.37 -17.21
CA GLU A 97 0.22 -14.83 -16.19
C GLU A 97 0.62 -14.30 -14.81
N PHE A 98 1.90 -14.40 -14.44
CA PHE A 98 2.43 -13.88 -13.18
C PHE A 98 2.18 -12.38 -13.01
N LEU A 99 2.36 -11.58 -14.07
CA LEU A 99 2.12 -10.13 -14.01
C LEU A 99 0.64 -9.78 -13.94
N ARG A 100 -0.23 -10.53 -14.64
CA ARG A 100 -1.69 -10.35 -14.62
C ARG A 100 -2.27 -10.72 -13.25
N GLU A 101 -1.95 -11.91 -12.75
CA GLU A 101 -2.44 -12.42 -11.47
C GLU A 101 -1.78 -11.74 -10.27
N GLY A 102 -0.57 -11.21 -10.46
CA GLY A 102 0.16 -10.42 -9.48
C GLY A 102 -0.24 -8.94 -9.49
N LEU A 103 0.61 -8.12 -10.13
CA LEU A 103 0.43 -6.67 -10.19
C LEU A 103 -0.95 -6.26 -10.74
N GLY A 104 -1.47 -6.97 -11.75
CA GLY A 104 -2.76 -6.66 -12.35
C GLY A 104 -3.95 -6.81 -11.40
N ARG A 105 -3.99 -7.88 -10.60
CA ARG A 105 -5.02 -8.06 -9.56
C ARG A 105 -4.78 -7.13 -8.37
N ALA A 106 -3.53 -6.94 -7.96
CA ALA A 106 -3.19 -6.02 -6.87
C ALA A 106 -3.61 -4.57 -7.16
N ALA A 107 -3.51 -4.12 -8.41
CA ALA A 107 -3.97 -2.79 -8.83
C ALA A 107 -5.47 -2.56 -8.63
N ARG A 108 -6.26 -3.63 -8.51
CA ARG A 108 -7.71 -3.61 -8.27
C ARG A 108 -8.08 -4.01 -6.84
N PHE A 109 -7.10 -4.16 -5.96
CA PHE A 109 -7.36 -4.57 -4.58
C PHE A 109 -8.07 -3.47 -3.80
N VAL A 110 -7.71 -2.20 -4.05
CA VAL A 110 -8.30 -1.03 -3.40
C VAL A 110 -9.20 -0.33 -4.42
N ASP A 111 -10.49 -0.30 -4.15
CA ASP A 111 -11.49 0.21 -5.09
C ASP A 111 -11.48 1.73 -5.16
N ASP A 112 -11.45 2.38 -4.00
CA ASP A 112 -11.47 3.84 -3.90
C ASP A 112 -10.83 4.35 -2.59
N ARG A 113 -10.96 5.65 -2.33
CA ARG A 113 -10.42 6.26 -1.11
C ARG A 113 -11.19 5.85 0.16
N THR A 114 -12.47 5.49 0.04
CA THR A 114 -13.26 4.99 1.16
C THR A 114 -12.73 3.63 1.58
N ASP A 115 -12.52 2.73 0.62
CA ASP A 115 -11.90 1.42 0.85
C ASP A 115 -10.48 1.54 1.42
N LEU A 116 -9.64 2.42 0.88
CA LEU A 116 -8.33 2.72 1.46
C LEU A 116 -8.45 3.18 2.93
N CYS A 117 -9.42 4.03 3.24
CA CYS A 117 -9.68 4.50 4.60
C CYS A 117 -10.06 3.34 5.53
N GLU A 118 -10.92 2.42 5.07
CA GLU A 118 -11.29 1.22 5.82
C GLU A 118 -10.07 0.36 6.12
N LEU A 119 -9.26 0.07 5.10
CA LEU A 119 -8.04 -0.73 5.22
C LEU A 119 -7.02 -0.09 6.17
N LEU A 120 -6.81 1.23 6.09
CA LEU A 120 -5.96 1.97 7.03
C LEU A 120 -6.49 1.86 8.47
N SER A 121 -7.81 1.90 8.67
CA SER A 121 -8.45 1.78 9.99
C SER A 121 -8.59 0.34 10.50
N SER A 122 -8.21 -0.68 9.71
CA SER A 122 -8.32 -2.07 10.12
C SER A 122 -7.29 -2.43 11.20
N PRO A 123 -7.68 -3.04 12.32
CA PRO A 123 -6.75 -3.51 13.34
C PRO A 123 -5.94 -4.73 12.89
N GLU A 124 -6.42 -5.47 11.89
CA GLU A 124 -5.87 -6.74 11.41
C GLU A 124 -5.61 -6.70 9.90
N ASP A 125 -4.80 -7.64 9.43
CA ASP A 125 -4.57 -7.87 8.01
C ASP A 125 -5.90 -8.18 7.31
N VAL A 126 -6.10 -7.63 6.11
CA VAL A 126 -7.31 -7.87 5.32
C VAL A 126 -6.94 -8.69 4.11
N GLN A 127 -7.62 -9.83 3.95
CA GLN A 127 -7.41 -10.77 2.84
C GLN A 127 -8.59 -10.73 1.87
N ARG A 128 -8.30 -10.70 0.56
CA ARG A 128 -9.28 -10.79 -0.53
C ARG A 128 -8.76 -11.83 -1.54
N GLY A 129 -9.25 -13.06 -1.43
CA GLY A 129 -8.68 -14.19 -2.18
C GLY A 129 -7.23 -14.45 -1.78
N ASP A 130 -6.34 -14.56 -2.76
CA ASP A 130 -4.89 -14.83 -2.53
C ASP A 130 -4.07 -13.57 -2.27
N LEU A 131 -4.73 -12.41 -2.24
CA LEU A 131 -4.10 -11.13 -1.93
C LEU A 131 -4.44 -10.70 -0.50
N TYR A 132 -3.49 -10.07 0.17
CA TYR A 132 -3.72 -9.49 1.48
C TYR A 132 -2.95 -8.19 1.66
N VAL A 133 -3.45 -7.34 2.55
CA VAL A 133 -2.71 -6.19 3.05
C VAL A 133 -2.10 -6.51 4.40
N TRP A 134 -0.78 -6.34 4.48
CA TRP A 134 -0.05 -6.54 5.71
C TRP A 134 -0.08 -5.26 6.55
N LEU A 135 -0.69 -5.32 7.72
CA LEU A 135 -1.06 -4.18 8.55
C LEU A 135 -0.49 -4.32 9.97
N PRO A 136 0.84 -4.13 10.16
CA PRO A 136 1.49 -4.30 11.45
C PRO A 136 0.80 -3.54 12.59
N VAL A 137 0.47 -4.25 13.66
CA VAL A 137 -0.19 -3.69 14.87
C VAL A 137 0.60 -2.51 15.45
N ALA A 138 1.94 -2.55 15.38
CA ALA A 138 2.79 -1.45 15.87
C ALA A 138 2.57 -0.12 15.12
N ASN A 139 2.09 -0.17 13.88
CA ASN A 139 1.79 1.00 13.06
C ASN A 139 0.32 1.44 13.18
N TYR A 140 -0.52 0.69 13.88
CA TYR A 140 -1.96 0.91 13.94
C TYR A 140 -2.35 2.34 14.37
N PRO A 141 -1.74 2.96 15.40
CA PRO A 141 -2.07 4.34 15.76
C PRO A 141 -1.78 5.33 14.62
N ALA A 142 -0.66 5.14 13.92
CA ALA A 142 -0.27 5.99 12.79
C ALA A 142 -1.26 5.84 11.63
N ARG A 143 -1.72 4.61 11.35
CA ARG A 143 -2.71 4.33 10.31
C ARG A 143 -4.09 4.89 10.66
N LEU A 144 -4.50 4.84 11.94
CA LEU A 144 -5.74 5.48 12.39
C LEU A 144 -5.73 6.99 12.18
N VAL A 145 -4.60 7.68 12.43
CA VAL A 145 -4.49 9.12 12.12
C VAL A 145 -4.62 9.38 10.62
N GLN A 146 -3.98 8.54 9.79
CA GLN A 146 -4.10 8.63 8.33
C GLN A 146 -5.56 8.42 7.87
N ALA A 147 -6.22 7.37 8.38
CA ALA A 147 -7.62 7.09 8.10
C ALA A 147 -8.52 8.26 8.55
N LEU A 148 -8.27 8.85 9.71
CA LEU A 148 -9.04 10.01 10.21
C LEU A 148 -8.91 11.23 9.29
N VAL A 149 -7.69 11.52 8.81
CA VAL A 149 -7.46 12.58 7.82
C VAL A 149 -8.23 12.29 6.54
N LEU A 150 -8.17 11.04 6.07
CA LEU A 150 -8.82 10.63 4.83
C LEU A 150 -10.35 10.66 4.93
N ALA A 151 -10.94 10.15 6.01
CA ALA A 151 -12.38 10.17 6.27
C ALA A 151 -12.94 11.60 6.27
N ARG A 152 -12.24 12.54 6.94
CA ARG A 152 -12.60 13.97 6.94
C ARG A 152 -12.54 14.58 5.55
N ASP A 153 -11.51 14.25 4.78
CA ASP A 153 -11.34 14.78 3.43
C ASP A 153 -12.39 14.25 2.45
N ILE A 154 -12.84 13.00 2.63
CA ILE A 154 -13.94 12.41 1.86
C ILE A 154 -15.31 12.95 2.33
N GLY A 155 -15.39 13.43 3.58
CA GLY A 155 -16.63 13.90 4.20
C GLY A 155 -17.48 12.76 4.78
N ASP A 156 -16.88 11.59 5.03
CA ASP A 156 -17.59 10.44 5.61
C ASP A 156 -17.58 10.52 7.14
N THR A 157 -18.68 11.04 7.68
CA THR A 157 -18.86 11.23 9.12
C THR A 157 -19.03 9.91 9.87
N GLY A 158 -19.54 8.87 9.20
CA GLY A 158 -19.68 7.53 9.77
C GLY A 158 -18.31 6.88 9.99
N LEU A 159 -17.45 6.94 8.97
CA LEU A 159 -16.06 6.50 9.07
C LEU A 159 -15.28 7.30 10.11
N GLU A 160 -15.39 8.63 10.10
CA GLU A 160 -14.74 9.46 11.12
C GLU A 160 -15.16 9.05 12.53
N SER A 161 -16.46 8.87 12.78
CA SER A 161 -16.95 8.46 14.11
C SER A 161 -16.42 7.08 14.52
N ARG A 162 -16.38 6.12 13.58
CA ARG A 162 -15.83 4.77 13.83
C ARG A 162 -14.35 4.83 14.20
N ILE A 163 -13.57 5.61 13.45
CA ILE A 163 -12.13 5.77 13.66
C ILE A 163 -11.84 6.45 15.01
N ARG A 164 -12.63 7.46 15.38
CA ARG A 164 -12.55 8.09 16.72
C ARG A 164 -12.84 7.09 17.83
N GLY A 165 -13.88 6.26 17.66
CA GLY A 165 -14.16 5.17 18.59
C GLY A 165 -12.97 4.21 18.73
N GLN A 166 -12.29 3.86 17.63
CA GLN A 166 -11.07 3.03 17.66
C GLN A 166 -9.88 3.72 18.35
N LEU A 167 -9.73 5.03 18.21
CA LEU A 167 -8.69 5.81 18.89
C LEU A 167 -8.89 5.86 20.41
N GLU A 168 -10.14 5.83 20.85
CA GLU A 168 -10.53 5.83 22.26
C GLU A 168 -10.58 4.43 22.88
N GLN A 169 -10.41 3.37 22.05
CA GLN A 169 -10.24 2.03 22.58
C GLN A 169 -8.96 1.96 23.42
N GLY A 170 -9.04 1.19 24.50
CA GLY A 170 -7.94 1.00 25.44
C GLY A 170 -6.67 0.42 24.78
N PRO A 171 -5.62 0.19 25.58
CA PRO A 171 -4.33 -0.23 25.04
C PRO A 171 -4.41 -1.56 24.28
N ILE A 172 -3.66 -1.66 23.19
CA ILE A 172 -3.53 -2.87 22.38
C ILE A 172 -2.28 -3.66 22.77
N ARG A 173 -2.29 -4.98 22.53
CA ARG A 173 -1.15 -5.85 22.82
C ARG A 173 -0.32 -6.09 21.56
N LEU A 174 0.98 -5.88 21.68
CA LEU A 174 1.95 -6.12 20.60
C LEU A 174 2.43 -7.57 20.62
N SER A 175 3.01 -8.02 19.50
CA SER A 175 3.58 -9.37 19.34
C SER A 175 4.70 -9.67 20.33
N ASN A 176 5.40 -8.64 20.83
CA ASN A 176 6.42 -8.78 21.88
C ASN A 176 5.84 -8.81 23.31
N GLY A 177 4.52 -8.91 23.46
CA GLY A 177 3.80 -8.97 24.72
C GLY A 177 3.58 -7.64 25.42
N LYS A 178 4.17 -6.54 24.94
CA LYS A 178 3.99 -5.19 25.51
C LYS A 178 2.63 -4.61 25.14
N SER A 179 2.12 -3.73 26.00
CA SER A 179 0.92 -2.94 25.71
C SER A 179 1.30 -1.59 25.10
N MET A 180 0.49 -1.11 24.15
CA MET A 180 0.62 0.21 23.54
C MET A 180 -0.67 1.00 23.77
N ASP A 181 -0.53 2.21 24.31
CA ASP A 181 -1.62 3.18 24.36
C ASP A 181 -1.83 3.78 22.96
N VAL A 182 -2.97 3.45 22.34
CA VAL A 182 -3.31 3.88 20.98
C VAL A 182 -3.48 5.39 20.91
N LEU A 183 -4.24 5.97 21.84
CA LEU A 183 -4.55 7.40 21.84
C LEU A 183 -3.29 8.25 22.04
N ALA A 184 -2.45 7.89 23.02
CA ALA A 184 -1.21 8.61 23.28
C ALA A 184 -0.25 8.55 22.08
N SER A 185 -0.12 7.37 21.45
CA SER A 185 0.70 7.19 20.25
C SER A 185 0.14 7.97 19.05
N ALA A 186 -1.19 7.92 18.85
CA ALA A 186 -1.87 8.62 17.78
C ALA A 186 -1.70 10.15 17.88
N LYS A 187 -1.75 10.73 19.08
CA LYS A 187 -1.46 12.17 19.29
C LYS A 187 -0.05 12.55 18.82
N GLY A 188 0.94 11.69 19.09
CA GLY A 188 2.31 11.88 18.58
C GLY A 188 2.38 11.85 17.04
N TRP A 189 1.67 10.93 16.41
CA TRP A 189 1.57 10.84 14.95
C TRP A 189 0.80 12.01 14.33
N ALA A 190 -0.30 12.45 14.94
CA ALA A 190 -1.06 13.62 14.51
C ALA A 190 -0.20 14.87 14.44
N SER A 191 0.66 15.11 15.44
CA SER A 191 1.60 16.24 15.41
C SER A 191 2.59 16.15 14.24
N ARG A 192 3.17 14.95 14.01
CA ARG A 192 4.12 14.72 12.90
C ARG A 192 3.47 14.91 11.53
N TYR A 193 2.26 14.39 11.36
CA TYR A 193 1.52 14.52 10.11
C TYR A 193 0.99 15.93 9.91
N ALA A 194 0.52 16.61 10.95
CA ALA A 194 0.08 17.99 10.87
C ALA A 194 1.19 18.91 10.34
N SER A 195 2.43 18.72 10.82
CA SER A 195 3.59 19.46 10.32
C SER A 195 3.86 19.20 8.83
N ALA A 196 3.65 17.98 8.34
CA ALA A 196 3.87 17.62 6.95
C ALA A 196 2.72 18.06 6.02
N LEU A 197 1.49 18.04 6.52
CA LEU A 197 0.28 18.37 5.76
C LEU A 197 -0.07 19.87 5.81
N GLY A 198 0.51 20.62 6.74
CA GLY A 198 0.26 22.06 6.89
C GLY A 198 -1.05 22.41 7.58
N PHE A 199 -1.69 21.47 8.28
CA PHE A 199 -2.92 21.72 9.05
C PHE A 199 -2.99 20.85 10.31
N THR A 200 -3.71 21.34 11.32
CA THR A 200 -3.89 20.61 12.59
C THR A 200 -4.79 19.40 12.42
N ILE A 201 -4.38 18.25 13.00
CA ILE A 201 -5.20 17.04 13.05
C ILE A 201 -5.71 16.87 14.48
N PRO A 202 -6.94 17.31 14.79
CA PRO A 202 -7.51 17.11 16.12
C PRO A 202 -7.80 15.62 16.34
N ILE A 203 -7.28 15.09 17.45
CA ILE A 203 -7.55 13.74 17.99
C ILE A 203 -8.11 13.90 19.40
#